data_AF-A0A9P9HWM8-F1
#
_entry.id   AF-A0A9P9HWM8-F1
#
_cell.length_a   1.000
_cell.length_b   1.000
_cell.length_c   1.000
_cell.angle_alpha   90.00
_cell.angle_beta   90.00
_cell.angle_gamma   90.00
#
_symmetry.space_group_name_H-M   'P 1'
#
loop_
_entity.id
_entity.type
_entity.pdbx_description
1 polymer ?
#
loop_
_entity_poly.entity_id
_entity_poly.type
_entity_poly.pdbx_seq_one_letter_code
_entity_poly.pdbx_strand_id
1 'polypeptide(L)'
;MMLLSKDRFNSSSLGPVWRVKYPSRFGRDALCCDASVPSSPSNETSQLRLINVHLDSHPLQPSKRSEQLSIVSGLLREAGRGLVAGDFNAVLPRDDTLIQDNGLVDAWVELHNSQPGFTWGVDGKQRFPARRLDKVAMLRLRSVGIEILHPHNITGQDGRVVP
;
A
#
# COMPACT_ATOMS: atom_id res chain seq x y z
N MET A 1 8.51 2.62 4.12
CA MET A 1 8.02 3.00 5.46
C MET A 1 7.16 4.24 5.29
N MET A 2 5.84 4.15 5.49
CA MET A 2 4.97 5.32 5.45
C MET A 2 4.95 5.94 6.85
N LEU A 3 5.57 7.10 7.00
CA LEU A 3 5.50 7.89 8.23
C LEU A 3 4.25 8.77 8.17
N LEU A 4 3.28 8.46 9.02
CA LEU A 4 2.11 9.31 9.24
C LEU A 4 2.42 10.23 10.43
N SER A 5 2.36 11.55 10.23
CA SER A 5 2.47 12.51 11.34
C SER A 5 1.21 12.44 12.21
N LYS A 6 1.39 12.37 13.53
CA LYS A 6 0.30 12.47 14.52
C LYS A 6 -0.46 13.81 14.41
N ASP A 7 0.21 14.88 13.96
CA ASP A 7 -0.39 16.22 13.90
C ASP A 7 -1.54 16.32 12.89
N ARG A 8 -1.57 15.42 11.89
CA ARG A 8 -2.67 15.36 10.89
C ARG A 8 -3.91 14.59 11.38
N PHE A 9 -3.86 14.07 12.61
CA PHE A 9 -4.86 13.17 13.17
C PHE A 9 -5.42 13.65 14.52
N ASN A 10 -5.28 14.93 14.86
CA ASN A 10 -5.77 15.50 16.13
C ASN A 10 -7.26 15.26 16.40
N SER A 11 -8.06 14.94 15.38
CA SER A 11 -9.50 14.66 15.48
C SER A 11 -9.87 13.21 15.14
N SER A 12 -8.90 12.32 14.94
CA SER A 12 -9.15 10.91 14.59
C SER A 12 -8.64 9.96 15.67
N SER A 13 -9.32 8.85 15.88
CA SER A 13 -8.87 7.79 16.78
C SER A 13 -8.41 6.57 15.99
N LEU A 14 -7.30 5.97 16.43
CA LEU A 14 -6.84 4.68 15.92
C LEU A 14 -7.44 3.56 16.78
N GLY A 15 -7.97 2.55 16.11
CA GLY A 15 -8.43 1.30 16.70
C GLY A 15 -7.28 0.35 17.02
N PRO A 16 -7.61 -0.89 17.44
CA PRO A 16 -6.60 -1.91 17.69
C PRO A 16 -5.82 -2.24 16.41
N VAL A 17 -4.61 -2.74 16.59
CA VAL A 17 -3.78 -3.27 15.49
C VAL A 17 -3.78 -4.78 15.57
N TRP A 18 -4.06 -5.46 14.47
CA TRP A 18 -4.07 -6.92 14.42
C TRP A 18 -3.43 -7.44 13.13
N ARG A 19 -3.13 -8.74 13.11
CA ARG A 19 -2.49 -9.41 11.98
C ARG A 19 -3.41 -10.49 11.42
N VAL A 20 -3.53 -10.56 10.11
CA VAL A 20 -4.25 -11.62 9.40
C VAL A 20 -3.25 -12.48 8.66
N LYS A 21 -3.19 -13.76 9.02
CA LYS A 21 -2.41 -14.77 8.31
C LYS A 21 -3.19 -15.22 7.08
N TYR A 22 -2.48 -15.43 5.99
CA TYR A 22 -3.01 -15.97 4.74
C TYR A 22 -2.00 -16.95 4.12
N PRO A 23 -2.38 -17.74 3.11
CA PRO A 23 -1.46 -18.60 2.40
C PRO A 23 -0.27 -17.82 1.84
N SER A 24 0.94 -18.23 2.23
CA SER A 24 2.18 -17.52 1.90
C SER A 24 3.35 -18.49 1.92
N ARG A 25 4.23 -18.39 0.93
CA ARG A 25 5.50 -19.14 0.89
C ARG A 25 6.61 -18.49 1.72
N PHE A 26 6.45 -17.22 2.07
CA PHE A 26 7.47 -16.40 2.77
C PHE A 26 7.02 -15.94 4.16
N GLY A 27 6.05 -16.63 4.78
CA GLY A 27 5.51 -16.27 6.10
C GLY A 27 4.86 -14.87 6.20
N ARG A 28 4.42 -14.29 5.07
CA ARG A 28 3.78 -12.98 4.95
C ARG A 28 2.42 -12.92 5.66
N ASP A 29 2.01 -11.71 6.01
CA ASP A 29 0.71 -11.40 6.59
C ASP A 29 0.23 -10.00 6.21
N ALA A 30 -1.02 -9.70 6.55
CA ALA A 30 -1.59 -8.35 6.50
C ALA A 30 -1.61 -7.77 7.92
N LEU A 31 -1.05 -6.57 8.09
CA LEU A 31 -1.16 -5.78 9.31
C LEU A 31 -2.34 -4.81 9.16
N CYS A 32 -3.35 -4.95 10.00
CA CYS A 32 -4.60 -4.21 9.90
C CYS A 32 -4.76 -3.26 11.08
N CYS A 33 -5.43 -2.14 10.83
CA CYS A 33 -5.88 -1.18 11.83
C CYS A 33 -7.13 -0.47 11.31
N ASP A 34 -8.11 -0.23 12.18
CA ASP A 34 -9.24 0.64 11.86
C ASP A 34 -8.96 2.06 12.37
N ALA A 35 -9.40 3.07 11.65
CA ALA A 35 -9.26 4.48 12.01
C ALA A 35 -10.62 5.19 11.91
N SER A 36 -10.98 5.94 12.95
CA SER A 36 -12.17 6.81 12.93
C SER A 36 -11.74 8.19 12.46
N VAL A 37 -12.23 8.62 11.30
CA VAL A 37 -11.89 9.93 10.71
C VAL A 37 -13.16 10.79 10.67
N PRO A 38 -13.12 12.06 11.11
CA PRO A 38 -14.26 12.95 10.98
C PRO A 38 -14.65 13.13 9.51
N SER A 39 -15.94 13.01 9.24
CA SER A 39 -16.54 13.25 7.93
C SER A 39 -17.03 14.69 7.93
N SER A 40 -16.37 15.56 7.19
CA SER A 40 -16.90 16.89 6.90
C SER A 40 -17.91 16.78 5.74
N PRO A 41 -19.09 17.43 5.78
CA PRO A 41 -19.56 18.42 6.77
C PRO A 41 -20.45 17.87 7.89
N SER A 42 -20.76 16.57 7.94
CA SER A 42 -21.79 16.02 8.83
C SER A 42 -21.40 15.86 10.31
N ASN A 43 -20.14 16.14 10.68
CA ASN A 43 -19.56 15.82 12.01
C ASN A 43 -19.66 14.32 12.38
N GLU A 44 -20.04 13.45 11.45
CA GLU A 44 -20.09 12.01 11.67
C GLU A 44 -18.70 11.40 11.55
N THR A 45 -18.37 10.44 12.38
CA THR A 45 -17.10 9.70 12.27
C THR A 45 -17.25 8.57 11.26
N SER A 46 -16.40 8.58 10.23
CA SER A 46 -16.27 7.48 9.29
C SER A 46 -15.21 6.50 9.76
N GLN A 47 -15.57 5.22 9.86
CA GLN A 47 -14.59 4.14 10.06
C GLN A 47 -13.88 3.84 8.73
N LEU A 48 -12.56 3.68 8.81
CA LEU A 48 -11.69 3.37 7.68
C LEU A 48 -10.78 2.20 8.06
N ARG A 49 -10.74 1.15 7.23
CA ARG A 49 -9.75 0.09 7.41
C ARG A 49 -8.46 0.40 6.65
N LEU A 50 -7.35 0.33 7.38
CA LEU A 50 -6.00 0.48 6.86
C LEU A 50 -5.30 -0.87 6.93
N ILE A 51 -4.75 -1.33 5.80
CA ILE A 51 -4.03 -2.59 5.73
C ILE A 51 -2.65 -2.35 5.12
N ASN A 52 -1.60 -2.79 5.81
CA ASN A 52 -0.25 -2.83 5.28
C ASN A 52 0.11 -4.27 4.91
N VAL A 53 0.66 -4.47 3.70
CA VAL A 53 1.05 -5.78 3.19
C VAL A 53 2.49 -5.81 2.70
N HIS A 54 3.05 -7.02 2.70
CA HIS A 54 4.21 -7.38 1.91
C HIS A 54 3.87 -8.72 1.26
N LEU A 55 3.37 -8.70 0.03
CA LEU A 55 2.89 -9.90 -0.66
C LEU A 55 4.05 -10.83 -1.04
N ASP A 56 3.74 -12.08 -1.38
CA ASP A 56 4.75 -13.08 -1.76
C ASP A 56 5.69 -12.56 -2.85
N SER A 57 6.98 -12.67 -2.58
CA SER A 57 8.07 -12.25 -3.45
C SER A 57 8.37 -13.30 -4.53
N HIS A 58 9.20 -12.94 -5.50
CA HIS A 58 9.65 -13.81 -6.61
C HIS A 58 8.54 -14.28 -7.59
N PRO A 59 8.89 -14.60 -8.84
CA PRO A 59 7.94 -15.08 -9.85
C PRO A 59 7.63 -16.59 -9.69
N LEU A 60 7.21 -17.02 -8.50
CA LEU A 60 6.87 -18.43 -8.23
C LEU A 60 5.53 -18.82 -8.85
N GLN A 61 5.44 -20.05 -9.35
CA GLN A 61 4.21 -20.62 -9.91
C GLN A 61 3.77 -21.88 -9.13
N PRO A 62 2.50 -21.96 -8.67
CA PRO A 62 1.49 -20.90 -8.71
C PRO A 62 1.83 -19.74 -7.76
N SER A 63 1.55 -18.51 -8.22
CA SER A 63 1.65 -17.29 -7.41
C SER A 63 0.57 -17.25 -6.33
N LYS A 64 0.95 -16.81 -5.13
CA LYS A 64 0.02 -16.62 -4.00
C LYS A 64 -0.55 -15.20 -3.91
N ARG A 65 0.04 -14.21 -4.60
CA ARG A 65 -0.37 -12.80 -4.49
C ARG A 65 -1.85 -12.54 -4.76
N SER A 66 -2.43 -13.26 -5.73
CA SER A 66 -3.85 -13.17 -6.07
C SER A 66 -4.76 -13.60 -4.92
N GLU A 67 -4.42 -14.69 -4.23
CA GLU A 67 -5.15 -15.21 -3.08
C GLU A 67 -4.96 -14.29 -1.86
N GLN A 68 -3.74 -13.81 -1.65
CA GLN A 68 -3.40 -12.87 -0.58
C GLN A 68 -4.17 -11.55 -0.71
N LEU A 69 -4.19 -10.94 -1.90
CA LEU A 69 -4.93 -9.70 -2.12
C LEU A 69 -6.45 -9.92 -2.07
N SER A 70 -6.94 -11.10 -2.46
CA SER A 70 -8.36 -11.44 -2.34
C SER A 70 -8.82 -11.42 -0.88
N ILE A 71 -8.08 -12.06 0.02
CA ILE A 71 -8.36 -12.02 1.47
C ILE A 71 -8.36 -10.58 1.98
N VAL A 72 -7.34 -9.79 1.62
CA VAL A 72 -7.24 -8.37 1.98
C VAL A 72 -8.43 -7.56 1.47
N SER A 73 -8.84 -7.78 0.22
CA SER A 73 -10.00 -7.11 -0.37
C SER A 73 -11.30 -7.49 0.35
N GLY A 74 -11.42 -8.72 0.85
CA GLY A 74 -12.52 -9.15 1.71
C GLY A 74 -12.57 -8.35 3.01
N LEU A 75 -11.44 -8.20 3.69
CA LEU A 75 -11.34 -7.40 4.92
C LEU A 75 -11.74 -5.94 4.71
N LEU A 76 -11.38 -5.34 3.56
CA LEU A 76 -11.81 -3.99 3.21
C LEU A 76 -13.33 -3.92 2.98
N ARG A 77 -13.92 -4.93 2.34
CA ARG A 77 -15.38 -4.99 2.12
C ARG A 77 -16.16 -5.14 3.41
N GLU A 78 -15.66 -5.94 4.36
CA GLU A 78 -16.24 -6.06 5.70
C GLU A 78 -16.27 -4.72 6.44
N ALA A 79 -15.22 -3.90 6.29
CA ALA A 79 -15.18 -2.55 6.84
C ALA A 79 -16.00 -1.53 6.02
N GLY A 80 -16.50 -1.92 4.84
CA GLY A 80 -17.24 -1.07 3.92
C GLY A 80 -16.40 -0.03 3.16
N ARG A 81 -15.23 0.36 3.67
CA ARG A 81 -14.28 1.30 3.02
C ARG A 81 -12.88 1.18 3.62
N GLY A 82 -11.86 1.50 2.82
CA GLY A 82 -10.48 1.43 3.29
C GLY A 82 -9.45 1.39 2.19
N LEU A 83 -8.19 1.19 2.58
CA LEU A 83 -7.09 0.98 1.66
C LEU A 83 -6.14 -0.10 2.14
N VAL A 84 -5.47 -0.72 1.18
CA VAL A 84 -4.26 -1.51 1.40
C VAL A 84 -3.08 -0.84 0.72
N ALA A 85 -1.96 -0.77 1.41
CA ALA A 85 -0.69 -0.26 0.88
C ALA A 85 0.48 -1.18 1.23
N GLY A 86 1.57 -1.04 0.50
CA GLY A 86 2.83 -1.74 0.78
C GLY A 86 3.41 -2.40 -0.47
N ASP A 87 4.32 -3.35 -0.26
CA ASP A 87 5.01 -4.05 -1.33
C ASP A 87 4.12 -5.18 -1.87
N PHE A 88 3.58 -4.98 -3.07
CA PHE A 88 2.75 -5.96 -3.75
C PHE A 88 3.60 -7.00 -4.48
N ASN A 89 4.90 -6.78 -4.62
CA ASN A 89 5.83 -7.65 -5.32
C ASN A 89 5.32 -8.03 -6.72
N ALA A 90 4.66 -7.10 -7.43
CA ALA A 90 4.05 -7.34 -8.75
C ALA A 90 5.11 -7.57 -9.84
N VAL A 91 5.59 -8.80 -9.97
CA VAL A 91 6.72 -9.18 -10.84
C VAL A 91 6.34 -10.11 -11.98
N LEU A 92 5.12 -10.66 -11.98
CA LEU A 92 4.57 -11.47 -13.08
C LEU A 92 3.61 -10.62 -13.93
N PRO A 93 3.46 -10.91 -15.23
CA PRO A 93 2.49 -10.20 -16.09
C PRO A 93 1.06 -10.22 -15.54
N ARG A 94 0.64 -11.34 -14.91
CA ARG A 94 -0.68 -11.45 -14.28
C ARG A 94 -0.87 -10.46 -13.10
N ASP A 95 0.21 -9.92 -12.53
CA ASP A 95 0.08 -8.97 -11.43
C ASP A 95 -0.34 -7.57 -11.88
N ASP A 96 -0.36 -7.30 -13.20
CA ASP A 96 -0.76 -5.99 -13.75
C ASP A 96 -2.24 -5.70 -13.49
N THR A 97 -3.09 -6.73 -13.53
CA THR A 97 -4.53 -6.63 -13.25
C THR A 97 -4.88 -6.97 -11.79
N LEU A 98 -3.90 -7.33 -10.95
CA LEU A 98 -4.10 -7.87 -9.60
C LEU A 98 -5.06 -7.03 -8.75
N ILE A 99 -4.95 -5.70 -8.80
CA ILE A 99 -5.81 -4.77 -8.04
C ILE A 99 -7.23 -4.76 -8.60
N GLN A 100 -7.36 -4.62 -9.92
CA GLN A 100 -8.64 -4.57 -10.62
C GLN A 100 -9.42 -5.89 -10.48
N ASP A 101 -8.73 -7.03 -10.59
CA ASP A 101 -9.31 -8.36 -10.44
C ASP A 101 -9.90 -8.58 -9.03
N ASN A 102 -9.43 -7.81 -8.04
CA ASN A 102 -9.95 -7.80 -6.67
C ASN A 102 -10.98 -6.70 -6.42
N GLY A 103 -11.44 -6.00 -7.46
CA GLY A 103 -12.46 -4.95 -7.36
C GLY A 103 -12.00 -3.71 -6.57
N LEU A 104 -10.70 -3.45 -6.55
CA LEU A 104 -10.09 -2.30 -5.90
C LEU A 104 -9.62 -1.28 -6.95
N VAL A 105 -9.41 -0.04 -6.52
CA VAL A 105 -8.87 1.05 -7.35
C VAL A 105 -7.39 1.26 -7.02
N ASP A 106 -6.52 1.26 -8.03
CA ASP A 106 -5.10 1.60 -7.87
C ASP A 106 -4.94 3.13 -7.89
N ALA A 107 -4.52 3.71 -6.76
CA ALA A 107 -4.42 5.16 -6.60
C ALA A 107 -3.45 5.82 -7.59
N TRP A 108 -2.37 5.12 -7.97
CA TRP A 108 -1.40 5.64 -8.93
C TRP A 108 -2.01 5.68 -10.34
N VAL A 109 -2.72 4.62 -10.73
CA VAL A 109 -3.40 4.56 -12.04
C VAL A 109 -4.52 5.58 -12.11
N GLU A 110 -5.30 5.75 -11.04
CA GLU A 110 -6.40 6.73 -10.96
C GLU A 110 -5.91 8.17 -11.18
N LEU A 111 -4.76 8.54 -10.61
CA LEU A 111 -4.26 9.91 -10.65
C LEU A 111 -3.33 10.20 -11.84
N HIS A 112 -2.54 9.22 -12.28
CA HIS A 112 -1.45 9.43 -13.25
C HIS A 112 -1.66 8.72 -14.58
N ASN A 113 -2.87 8.20 -14.85
CA ASN A 113 -3.26 7.59 -16.12
C ASN A 113 -2.22 6.58 -16.66
N SER A 114 -1.81 5.65 -15.80
CA SER A 114 -0.86 4.57 -16.13
C SER A 114 0.58 4.99 -16.44
N GLN A 115 1.03 6.16 -15.97
CA GLN A 115 2.48 6.43 -15.91
C GLN A 115 3.21 5.32 -15.13
N PRO A 116 4.50 5.02 -15.41
CA PRO A 116 5.15 3.83 -14.88
C PRO A 116 5.21 3.75 -13.34
N GLY A 117 5.47 4.89 -12.69
CA GLY A 117 5.46 5.00 -11.22
C GLY A 117 6.43 4.06 -10.51
N PHE A 118 7.63 3.86 -11.06
CA PHE A 118 8.58 2.89 -10.51
C PHE A 118 8.96 3.22 -9.07
N THR A 119 8.85 2.21 -8.20
CA THR A 119 9.23 2.30 -6.78
C THR A 119 10.46 1.46 -6.47
N TRP A 120 10.88 0.62 -7.42
CA TRP A 120 12.04 -0.24 -7.32
C TRP A 120 12.86 -0.21 -8.61
N GLY A 121 14.18 -0.28 -8.48
CA GLY A 121 15.08 -0.44 -9.62
C GLY A 121 15.37 0.84 -10.41
N VAL A 122 15.06 2.02 -9.84
CA VAL A 122 15.09 3.30 -10.57
C VAL A 122 16.49 3.78 -10.96
N ASP A 123 17.54 3.32 -10.28
CA ASP A 123 18.93 3.67 -10.62
C ASP A 123 19.56 2.71 -11.64
N GLY A 124 18.82 1.68 -12.07
CA GLY A 124 19.25 0.70 -13.06
C GLY A 124 20.39 -0.21 -12.62
N LYS A 125 20.80 -0.18 -11.34
CA LYS A 125 21.92 -0.98 -10.82
C LYS A 125 21.51 -2.40 -10.44
N GLN A 126 20.21 -2.69 -10.45
CA GLN A 126 19.66 -3.95 -10.00
C GLN A 126 19.66 -4.98 -11.13
N ARG A 127 19.75 -6.26 -10.75
CA ARG A 127 19.69 -7.40 -11.67
C ARG A 127 18.36 -7.51 -12.43
N PHE A 128 17.28 -6.98 -11.86
CA PHE A 128 15.94 -7.04 -12.47
C PHE A 128 15.54 -5.65 -12.98
N PRO A 129 14.67 -5.56 -14.01
CA PRO A 129 14.18 -4.29 -14.52
C PRO A 129 13.44 -3.48 -13.45
N ALA A 130 13.45 -2.15 -13.60
CA ALA A 130 12.66 -1.24 -12.77
C ALA A 130 11.17 -1.62 -12.81
N ARG A 131 10.51 -1.58 -11.64
CA ARG A 131 9.10 -1.95 -11.48
C ARG A 131 8.42 -1.12 -10.40
N ARG A 132 7.08 -1.00 -10.52
CA ARG A 132 6.20 -0.46 -9.48
C ARG A 132 5.75 -1.60 -8.58
N LEU A 133 6.55 -1.88 -7.55
CA LEU A 133 6.30 -2.94 -6.59
C LEU A 133 5.39 -2.46 -5.46
N ASP A 134 5.61 -1.23 -4.99
CA ASP A 134 4.80 -0.61 -3.94
C ASP A 134 3.56 0.01 -4.56
N LYS A 135 2.40 -0.28 -3.97
CA LYS A 135 1.10 0.18 -4.48
C LYS A 135 0.20 0.63 -3.34
N VAL A 136 -0.80 1.44 -3.69
CA VAL A 136 -1.93 1.80 -2.83
C VAL A 136 -3.20 1.42 -3.56
N ALA A 137 -3.94 0.44 -3.03
CA ALA A 137 -5.21 -0.01 -3.58
C ALA A 137 -6.36 0.30 -2.61
N MET A 138 -7.47 0.81 -3.13
CA MET A 138 -8.53 1.39 -2.31
C MET A 138 -9.89 0.77 -2.60
N LEU A 139 -10.76 0.81 -1.59
CA LEU A 139 -12.17 0.49 -1.68
C LEU A 139 -13.00 1.68 -1.20
N ARG A 140 -13.87 2.21 -2.07
CA ARG A 140 -14.78 3.34 -1.77
C ARG A 140 -14.07 4.56 -1.17
N LEU A 141 -12.87 4.84 -1.66
CA LEU A 141 -12.13 6.08 -1.45
C LEU A 141 -11.86 6.71 -2.81
N ARG A 142 -11.54 8.00 -2.80
CA ARG A 142 -11.11 8.76 -3.97
C ARG A 142 -9.70 9.25 -3.74
N SER A 143 -8.80 9.02 -4.69
CA SER A 143 -7.47 9.61 -4.61
C SER A 143 -7.53 11.12 -4.82
N VAL A 144 -6.75 11.87 -4.04
CA VAL A 144 -6.61 13.33 -4.18
C VAL A 144 -5.19 13.74 -4.57
N GLY A 145 -4.19 12.92 -4.24
CA GLY A 145 -2.80 13.15 -4.61
C GLY A 145 -1.93 11.95 -4.22
N ILE A 146 -0.91 11.67 -5.03
CA ILE A 146 0.13 10.68 -4.76
C ILE A 146 1.41 11.10 -5.48
N GLU A 147 2.54 10.97 -4.81
CA GLU A 147 3.86 11.28 -5.34
C GLU A 147 4.87 10.21 -4.96
N ILE A 148 5.93 10.08 -5.75
CA ILE A 148 7.07 9.23 -5.43
C ILE A 148 8.12 10.09 -4.75
N LEU A 149 8.45 9.73 -3.52
CA LEU A 149 9.56 10.35 -2.80
C LEU A 149 10.84 9.60 -3.14
N HIS A 150 11.79 10.31 -3.77
CA HIS A 150 13.10 9.75 -4.03
C HIS A 150 13.91 9.68 -2.71
N PRO A 151 14.71 8.61 -2.51
CA PRO A 151 15.63 8.57 -1.39
C PRO A 151 16.62 9.74 -1.51
N HIS A 152 16.72 10.54 -0.46
CA HIS A 152 17.73 11.57 -0.33
C HIS A 152 18.69 11.17 0.78
N ASN A 153 19.97 11.53 0.63
CA ASN A 153 20.92 11.39 1.71
C ASN A 153 20.47 12.29 2.86
N ILE A 154 20.33 11.72 4.05
CA ILE A 154 20.14 12.51 5.26
C ILE A 154 21.51 13.09 5.60
N THR A 155 21.77 14.32 5.19
CA THR A 155 22.93 15.07 5.69
C THR A 155 22.63 15.49 7.12
N GLY A 156 23.44 15.04 8.09
CA GLY A 156 23.37 15.56 9.46
C GLY A 156 23.57 17.08 9.48
N GLN A 157 23.12 17.76 10.55
CA GLN A 157 23.25 19.22 10.71
C GLN A 157 24.71 19.73 10.60
N ASP A 158 25.69 18.83 10.59
CA ASP A 158 27.11 19.12 10.55
C ASP A 158 27.71 18.99 9.13
N GLY A 159 26.88 18.73 8.10
CA GLY A 159 27.31 18.59 6.71
C GLY A 159 28.19 17.36 6.41
N ARG A 160 28.40 16.48 7.41
CA ARG A 160 29.17 15.25 7.24
C ARG A 160 28.26 14.12 6.76
N VAL A 161 28.62 13.55 5.61
CA VAL A 161 28.07 12.29 5.13
C VAL A 161 28.63 11.18 6.04
N VAL A 162 27.78 10.56 6.84
CA VAL A 162 28.14 9.35 7.60
C VAL A 162 28.16 8.18 6.60
N PRO A 163 29.21 7.34 6.59
CA PRO A 163 29.36 6.24 5.63
C PRO A 163 28.24 5.20 5.71
#